data_AF-A0A813ECY5-F1
#
_entry.id   AF-A0A813ECY5-F1
#
_cell.length_a   1.000
_cell.length_b   1.000
_cell.length_c   1.000
_cell.angle_alpha   90.00
_cell.angle_beta   90.00
_cell.angle_gamma   90.00
#
_symmetry.space_group_name_H-M   'P 1'
#
loop_
_entity.id
_entity.type
_entity.pdbx_description
1 polymer ?
#
loop_
_entity_poly.entity_id
_entity_poly.type
_entity_poly.pdbx_seq_one_letter_code
_entity_poly.pdbx_strand_id
1 'polypeptide(L)'
;EEGDVKALVEVEADVKELEVGVDVKELEGEEEEEKKEEEDEEESEEEDLSEWCFPDSELTTEQEALLKDWQCALFQCLTTACTLSTQVVIVTNSSRPWVETCVDKFAPNCKKFFAKSAALTGSIKVVYARDVFHQMRRKRKNSGSSGLPVKRSLAGCHLEWTEELTRAKFHAMLREAKAFYRRYKGQSWKNILSIGDMLYEHHAVTEMGIQRHAGTPGRGSREQLRVKSLLLPENPRISELTLSLRFSRRMLPVYVRFDGDLDLNLQDCVDPLHLISQALSMPEVLGTDFPRHAWGIGK
;
A
#
# COMPACT_ATOMS: atom_id res chain seq x y z
N GLU A 1 -5.74 50.52 -25.99
CA GLU A 1 -6.23 49.54 -25.01
C GLU A 1 -5.08 49.20 -24.08
N GLU A 2 -4.83 50.09 -23.14
CA GLU A 2 -3.73 50.02 -22.19
C GLU A 2 -4.33 50.47 -20.87
N GLY A 3 -4.67 49.51 -20.01
CA GLY A 3 -5.36 49.82 -18.76
C GLY A 3 -6.11 48.63 -18.20
N ASP A 4 -5.38 47.64 -17.66
CA ASP A 4 -5.92 46.82 -16.55
C ASP A 4 -4.84 45.97 -15.82
N VAL A 5 -3.78 46.62 -15.30
CA VAL A 5 -2.73 45.91 -14.52
C VAL A 5 -2.44 46.60 -13.18
N LYS A 6 -3.43 47.25 -12.55
CA LYS A 6 -3.18 48.05 -11.34
C LYS A 6 -4.09 47.78 -10.14
N ALA A 7 -4.58 46.55 -9.98
CA ALA A 7 -5.48 46.18 -8.88
C ALA A 7 -5.07 44.91 -8.10
N LEU A 8 -3.76 44.65 -7.94
CA LEU A 8 -3.28 43.46 -7.20
C LEU A 8 -2.11 43.73 -6.22
N VAL A 9 -1.94 44.96 -5.72
CA VAL A 9 -0.81 45.30 -4.82
C VAL A 9 -1.24 45.90 -3.46
N GLU A 10 -2.53 45.99 -3.13
CA GLU A 10 -2.99 46.60 -1.86
C GLU A 10 -3.88 45.68 -1.00
N VAL A 11 -3.39 44.47 -0.66
CA VAL A 11 -3.97 43.65 0.42
C VAL A 11 -2.90 43.07 1.36
N GLU A 12 -1.69 43.63 1.38
CA GLU A 12 -0.55 43.14 2.19
C GLU A 12 -0.15 44.07 3.36
N ALA A 13 -1.07 44.92 3.83
CA ALA A 13 -0.81 45.79 4.97
C ALA A 13 -2.06 45.96 5.83
N ASP A 14 -2.41 44.93 6.61
CA ASP A 14 -3.26 45.06 7.83
C ASP A 14 -3.33 43.75 8.65
N VAL A 15 -2.16 43.12 8.87
CA VAL A 15 -2.02 42.01 9.84
C VAL A 15 -0.78 42.24 10.70
N LYS A 16 -0.78 43.36 11.43
CA LYS A 16 0.12 43.60 12.56
C LYS A 16 -0.71 44.23 13.67
N GLU A 17 -0.46 43.78 14.90
CA GLU A 17 -1.06 44.25 16.17
C GLU A 17 -2.36 43.57 16.61
N LEU A 18 -2.25 42.29 16.95
CA LEU A 18 -3.02 41.67 18.03
C LEU A 18 -2.07 40.76 18.82
N GLU A 19 -1.18 41.37 19.60
CA GLU A 19 -0.39 40.67 20.63
C GLU A 19 -1.28 40.51 21.88
N VAL A 20 -2.00 39.39 21.94
CA VAL A 20 -2.63 38.94 23.18
C VAL A 20 -1.53 38.28 24.01
N GLY A 21 -1.18 38.89 25.15
CA GLY A 21 -0.29 38.30 26.14
C GLY A 21 -0.93 37.06 26.75
N VAL A 22 -0.61 35.90 26.18
CA VAL A 22 -0.88 34.59 26.78
C VAL A 22 0.28 34.28 27.72
N ASP A 23 -0.04 33.92 28.95
CA ASP A 23 0.90 33.57 30.00
C ASP A 23 1.62 32.26 29.61
N VAL A 24 2.88 32.36 29.18
CA VAL A 24 3.67 31.26 28.60
C VAL A 24 3.98 30.15 29.63
N LYS A 25 3.75 30.40 30.92
CA LYS A 25 4.15 29.48 31.99
C LYS A 25 3.17 28.34 32.29
N GLU A 26 1.93 28.39 31.79
CA GLU A 26 0.97 27.27 31.96
C GLU A 26 1.05 26.23 30.82
N LEU A 27 1.63 26.58 29.67
CA LEU A 27 1.73 25.67 28.52
C LEU A 27 2.89 24.65 28.63
N GLU A 28 3.94 24.95 29.39
CA GLU A 28 5.09 24.05 29.54
C GLU A 28 4.78 22.82 30.42
N GLY A 29 3.74 22.88 31.27
CA GLY A 29 3.32 21.76 32.12
C GLY A 29 2.45 20.72 31.40
N GLU A 30 1.59 21.15 30.48
CA GLU A 30 0.69 20.25 29.73
C GLU A 30 1.45 19.44 28.65
N GLU A 31 2.52 20.00 28.07
CA GLU A 31 3.35 19.27 27.09
C GLU A 31 4.18 18.13 27.70
N GLU A 32 4.59 18.23 28.98
CA GLU A 32 5.33 17.15 29.66
C GLU A 32 4.43 15.99 30.10
N GLU A 33 3.16 16.25 30.44
CA GLU A 33 2.21 15.22 30.87
C GLU A 33 1.68 14.40 29.67
N GLU A 34 1.37 15.04 28.53
CA GLU A 34 0.93 14.33 27.31
C GLU A 34 2.06 13.47 26.71
N LYS A 35 3.32 13.92 26.82
CA LYS A 35 4.47 13.14 26.36
C LYS A 35 4.72 11.90 27.20
N LYS A 36 4.39 11.95 28.49
CA LYS A 36 4.51 10.83 29.41
C LYS A 36 3.40 9.79 29.23
N GLU A 37 2.15 10.23 28.99
CA GLU A 37 1.05 9.31 28.65
C GLU A 37 1.26 8.62 27.29
N GLU A 38 1.85 9.29 26.28
CA GLU A 38 2.19 8.65 25.00
C GLU A 38 3.37 7.66 25.12
N GLU A 39 4.35 7.91 25.99
CA GLU A 39 5.43 6.95 26.27
C GLU A 39 4.89 5.70 26.99
N ASP A 40 3.95 5.86 27.93
CA ASP A 40 3.32 4.74 28.65
C ASP A 40 2.37 3.90 27.75
N GLU A 41 1.66 4.51 26.78
CA GLU A 41 0.84 3.77 25.79
C GLU A 41 1.71 3.03 24.76
N GLU A 42 2.80 3.62 24.25
CA GLU A 42 3.73 2.95 23.33
C GLU A 42 4.49 1.80 24.01
N GLU A 43 4.84 1.91 25.29
CA GLU A 43 5.51 0.84 26.05
C GLU A 43 4.58 -0.36 26.33
N SER A 44 3.26 -0.16 26.30
CA SER A 44 2.26 -1.23 26.52
C SER A 44 1.91 -2.06 25.27
N GLU A 45 2.11 -1.51 24.06
CA GLU A 45 1.93 -2.24 22.79
C GLU A 45 3.24 -2.84 22.25
N GLU A 46 4.37 -2.56 22.89
CA GLU A 46 5.65 -3.26 22.69
C GLU A 46 5.61 -4.65 23.35
N GLU A 47 4.50 -5.38 23.16
CA GLU A 47 4.38 -6.81 23.45
C GLU A 47 5.47 -7.57 22.67
N ASP A 48 6.54 -7.85 23.39
CA ASP A 48 7.59 -8.83 23.20
C ASP A 48 7.75 -9.40 21.76
N LEU A 49 8.10 -8.51 20.81
CA LEU A 49 8.52 -8.93 19.47
C LEU A 49 9.78 -9.83 19.51
N SER A 50 10.45 -9.92 20.66
CA SER A 50 11.59 -10.83 20.88
C SER A 50 11.16 -12.30 20.97
N GLU A 51 9.88 -12.57 21.28
CA GLU A 51 9.33 -13.94 21.34
C GLU A 51 9.05 -14.54 19.95
N TRP A 52 9.05 -13.74 18.88
CA TRP A 52 9.03 -14.23 17.50
C TRP A 52 10.42 -14.74 17.05
N CYS A 53 11.22 -15.27 17.97
CA CYS A 53 12.34 -16.12 17.65
C CYS A 53 11.79 -17.34 16.91
N PHE A 54 11.88 -17.31 15.58
CA PHE A 54 11.66 -18.50 14.79
C PHE A 54 12.55 -19.61 15.37
N PRO A 55 11.99 -20.73 15.82
CA PRO A 55 12.81 -21.82 16.31
C PRO A 55 13.81 -22.20 15.23
N ASP A 56 15.05 -22.51 15.63
CA ASP A 56 16.10 -23.04 14.75
C ASP A 56 15.77 -24.48 14.30
N SER A 57 14.49 -24.75 13.98
CA SER A 57 14.07 -26.00 13.36
C SER A 57 14.71 -26.09 11.99
N GLU A 58 15.59 -27.06 11.82
CA GLU A 58 16.16 -27.39 10.53
C GLU A 58 15.03 -27.73 9.55
N LEU A 59 15.05 -27.11 8.36
CA LEU A 59 14.09 -27.41 7.30
C LEU A 59 14.38 -28.81 6.76
N THR A 60 13.32 -29.57 6.47
CA THR A 60 13.48 -30.83 5.74
C THR A 60 13.96 -30.55 4.32
N THR A 61 14.67 -31.51 3.71
CA THR A 61 15.16 -31.39 2.31
C THR A 61 14.02 -31.11 1.32
N GLU A 62 12.82 -31.62 1.56
CA GLU A 62 11.64 -31.33 0.74
C GLU A 62 11.18 -29.87 0.87
N GLN A 63 11.12 -29.35 2.10
CA GLN A 63 10.78 -27.94 2.35
C GLN A 63 11.82 -26.98 1.75
N GLU A 64 13.11 -27.32 1.83
CA GLU A 64 14.17 -26.54 1.19
C GLU A 64 14.02 -26.49 -0.33
N ALA A 65 13.68 -27.63 -0.96
CA ALA A 65 13.43 -27.69 -2.40
C ALA A 65 12.22 -26.83 -2.80
N LEU A 66 11.11 -26.93 -2.08
CA LEU A 66 9.91 -26.10 -2.31
C LEU A 66 10.22 -24.61 -2.12
N LEU A 67 10.96 -24.25 -1.08
CA LEU A 67 11.34 -22.86 -0.80
C LEU A 67 12.25 -22.31 -1.90
N LYS A 68 13.21 -23.10 -2.40
CA LYS A 68 14.11 -22.70 -3.49
C LYS A 68 13.34 -22.43 -4.79
N ASP A 69 12.36 -23.28 -5.12
CA ASP A 69 11.49 -23.10 -6.27
C ASP A 69 10.64 -21.83 -6.16
N TRP A 70 10.09 -21.57 -4.97
CA TRP A 70 9.36 -20.36 -4.66
C TRP A 70 10.25 -19.11 -4.78
N GLN A 71 11.47 -19.13 -4.20
CA GLN A 71 12.43 -18.02 -4.29
C GLN A 71 12.76 -17.67 -5.74
N CYS A 72 12.90 -18.67 -6.61
CA CYS A 72 13.15 -18.47 -8.03
C CYS A 72 11.95 -17.80 -8.72
N ALA A 73 10.73 -18.28 -8.45
CA ALA A 73 9.51 -17.70 -8.98
C ALA A 73 9.30 -16.25 -8.51
N LEU A 74 9.51 -15.97 -7.23
CA LEU A 74 9.41 -14.63 -6.64
C LEU A 74 10.41 -13.68 -7.30
N PHE A 75 11.68 -14.07 -7.37
CA PHE A 75 12.73 -13.25 -7.99
C PHE A 75 12.39 -12.90 -9.44
N GLN A 76 11.92 -13.86 -10.23
CA GLN A 76 11.55 -13.63 -11.62
C GLN A 76 10.33 -12.70 -11.73
N CYS A 77 9.32 -12.88 -10.86
CA CYS A 77 8.15 -12.01 -10.81
C CYS A 77 8.52 -10.57 -10.46
N LEU A 78 9.34 -10.36 -9.42
CA LEU A 78 9.82 -9.04 -9.00
C LEU A 78 10.70 -8.39 -10.08
N THR A 79 11.58 -9.17 -10.73
CA THR A 79 12.35 -8.69 -11.89
C THR A 79 11.43 -8.17 -12.99
N THR A 80 10.39 -8.92 -13.34
CA THR A 80 9.42 -8.51 -14.36
C THR A 80 8.65 -7.25 -13.92
N ALA A 81 8.19 -7.18 -12.67
CA ALA A 81 7.51 -6.00 -12.14
C ALA A 81 8.40 -4.73 -12.21
N CYS A 82 9.65 -4.82 -11.76
CA CYS A 82 10.61 -3.71 -11.84
C CYS A 82 11.06 -3.38 -13.27
N THR A 83 10.88 -4.30 -14.23
CA THR A 83 11.14 -4.03 -15.65
C THR A 83 9.97 -3.29 -16.30
N LEU A 84 8.73 -3.61 -15.89
CA LEU A 84 7.51 -3.03 -16.44
C LEU A 84 7.11 -1.71 -15.78
N SER A 85 7.54 -1.47 -14.55
CA SER A 85 7.19 -0.29 -13.77
C SER A 85 8.43 0.48 -13.31
N THR A 86 8.36 1.80 -13.38
CA THR A 86 9.39 2.69 -12.83
C THR A 86 9.35 2.79 -11.30
N GLN A 87 8.23 2.40 -10.67
CA GLN A 87 8.10 2.32 -9.22
C GLN A 87 7.29 1.08 -8.83
N VAL A 88 7.89 0.26 -7.97
CA VAL A 88 7.24 -0.87 -7.31
C VAL A 88 7.25 -0.59 -5.81
N VAL A 89 6.09 -0.73 -5.17
CA VAL A 89 5.92 -0.47 -3.74
C VAL A 89 5.26 -1.66 -3.10
N ILE A 90 5.85 -2.17 -2.02
CA ILE A 90 5.17 -3.09 -1.09
C ILE A 90 4.57 -2.23 0.01
N VAL A 91 3.25 -2.27 0.15
CA VAL A 91 2.56 -1.63 1.27
C VAL A 91 2.16 -2.73 2.24
N THR A 92 2.57 -2.68 3.50
CA THR A 92 2.28 -3.71 4.52
C THR A 92 1.68 -3.12 5.79
N ASN A 93 0.83 -3.86 6.49
CA ASN A 93 0.34 -3.50 7.83
C ASN A 93 1.18 -4.10 8.96
N SER A 94 2.22 -4.89 8.64
CA SER A 94 3.18 -5.40 9.63
C SER A 94 3.94 -4.24 10.31
N SER A 95 4.64 -4.53 11.41
CA SER A 95 5.62 -3.63 12.02
C SER A 95 6.96 -3.70 11.30
N ARG A 96 7.78 -2.65 11.43
CA ARG A 96 9.20 -2.72 11.01
C ARG A 96 9.97 -3.66 11.95
N PRO A 97 10.99 -4.38 11.47
CA PRO A 97 11.46 -4.53 10.08
C PRO A 97 10.96 -5.83 9.43
N TRP A 98 9.69 -6.20 9.62
CA TRP A 98 9.16 -7.54 9.29
C TRP A 98 9.46 -7.98 7.84
N VAL A 99 9.29 -7.09 6.86
CA VAL A 99 9.52 -7.44 5.44
C VAL A 99 10.99 -7.73 5.19
N GLU A 100 11.90 -6.90 5.69
CA GLU A 100 13.33 -7.09 5.56
C GLU A 100 13.77 -8.41 6.22
N THR A 101 13.29 -8.70 7.43
CA THR A 101 13.55 -9.98 8.12
C THR A 101 13.05 -11.18 7.32
N CYS A 102 11.85 -11.11 6.74
CA CYS A 102 11.31 -12.18 5.89
C CYS A 102 12.13 -12.38 4.62
N VAL A 103 12.56 -11.31 3.95
CA VAL A 103 13.42 -11.39 2.76
C VAL A 103 14.78 -12.00 3.13
N ASP A 104 15.34 -11.59 4.26
CA ASP A 104 16.64 -12.07 4.72
C ASP A 104 16.64 -13.57 5.01
N LYS A 105 15.56 -14.06 5.62
CA LYS A 105 15.40 -15.46 5.99
C LYS A 105 14.94 -16.34 4.84
N PHE A 106 13.88 -15.95 4.14
CA PHE A 106 13.17 -16.83 3.22
C PHE A 106 13.50 -16.58 1.74
N ALA A 107 13.95 -15.37 1.37
CA ALA A 107 14.23 -15.01 -0.02
C ALA A 107 15.53 -14.20 -0.19
N PRO A 108 16.69 -14.73 0.26
CA PRO A 108 17.94 -13.97 0.26
C PRO A 108 18.40 -13.55 -1.15
N ASN A 109 18.01 -14.30 -2.19
CA ASN A 109 18.26 -13.94 -3.59
C ASN A 109 17.53 -12.65 -4.03
N CYS A 110 16.49 -12.24 -3.30
CA CYS A 110 15.70 -11.04 -3.57
C CYS A 110 16.21 -9.78 -2.85
N LYS A 111 17.18 -9.88 -1.94
CA LYS A 111 17.74 -8.73 -1.17
C LYS A 111 18.14 -7.54 -2.05
N LYS A 112 18.66 -7.82 -3.26
CA LYS A 112 19.08 -6.79 -4.21
C LYS A 112 17.96 -5.81 -4.60
N PHE A 113 16.70 -6.23 -4.56
CA PHE A 113 15.56 -5.37 -4.86
C PHE A 113 15.28 -4.36 -3.73
N PHE A 114 15.71 -4.67 -2.51
CA PHE A 114 15.47 -3.88 -1.30
C PHE A 114 16.67 -3.00 -0.90
N ALA A 115 17.81 -3.16 -1.58
CA ALA A 115 19.00 -2.36 -1.32
C ALA A 115 18.77 -0.89 -1.69
N LYS A 116 19.06 0.04 -0.75
CA LYS A 116 18.94 1.51 -0.95
C LYS A 116 19.77 2.02 -2.14
N SER A 117 20.80 1.28 -2.55
CA SER A 117 21.76 1.65 -3.59
C SER A 117 21.49 0.99 -4.95
N ALA A 118 20.33 0.35 -5.16
CA ALA A 118 19.99 -0.28 -6.44
C ALA A 118 19.76 0.75 -7.56
N ALA A 119 20.84 1.35 -8.04
CA ALA A 119 20.85 2.38 -9.09
C ALA A 119 20.59 1.83 -10.50
N LEU A 120 20.66 0.50 -10.70
CA LEU A 120 20.59 -0.11 -12.03
C LEU A 120 19.29 -0.86 -12.36
N THR A 121 18.52 -1.30 -11.37
CA THR A 121 17.27 -2.07 -11.60
C THR A 121 16.29 -1.75 -10.48
N GLY A 122 15.16 -1.13 -10.83
CA GLY A 122 14.23 -0.44 -9.92
C GLY A 122 14.16 -1.02 -8.51
N SER A 123 14.49 -0.19 -7.51
CA SER A 123 14.37 -0.55 -6.11
C SER A 123 12.89 -0.68 -5.72
N ILE A 124 12.59 -1.72 -4.95
CA ILE A 124 11.28 -1.92 -4.34
C ILE A 124 11.26 -1.12 -3.04
N LYS A 125 10.31 -0.20 -2.95
CA LYS A 125 10.09 0.57 -1.72
C LYS A 125 9.13 -0.18 -0.81
N VAL A 126 9.52 -0.38 0.45
CA VAL A 126 8.61 -0.91 1.48
C VAL A 126 7.98 0.25 2.26
N VAL A 127 6.66 0.23 2.37
CA VAL A 127 5.87 1.20 3.12
C VAL A 127 5.04 0.48 4.16
N TYR A 128 5.37 0.76 5.41
CA TYR A 128 4.67 0.29 6.59
C TYR A 128 3.47 1.22 6.84
N ALA A 129 2.28 0.74 6.53
CA ALA A 129 1.05 1.53 6.47
C ALA A 129 0.61 2.03 7.84
N ARG A 130 0.82 1.25 8.91
CA ARG A 130 0.57 1.68 10.29
C ARG A 130 1.39 2.92 10.62
N ASP A 131 2.70 2.93 10.32
CA ASP A 131 3.54 4.13 10.51
C ASP A 131 2.98 5.37 9.80
N VAL A 132 2.54 5.20 8.54
CA VAL A 132 1.95 6.31 7.78
C VAL A 132 0.69 6.83 8.46
N PHE A 133 -0.13 5.93 8.97
CA PHE A 133 -1.37 6.25 9.65
C PHE A 133 -1.12 6.99 10.99
N HIS A 134 -0.20 6.50 11.82
CA HIS A 134 0.19 7.16 13.07
C HIS A 134 0.76 8.56 12.83
N GLN A 135 1.64 8.72 11.83
CA GLN A 135 2.16 10.04 11.44
C GLN A 135 1.05 11.02 11.03
N MET A 136 0.00 10.53 10.38
CA MET A 136 -1.15 11.36 10.00
C MET A 136 -2.01 11.74 11.20
N ARG A 137 -2.21 10.84 12.18
CA ARG A 137 -2.94 11.14 13.41
C ARG A 137 -2.21 12.19 14.25
N ARG A 138 -0.88 12.06 14.42
CA ARG A 138 -0.06 13.06 15.13
C ARG A 138 -0.15 14.45 14.51
N LYS A 139 -0.09 14.56 13.18
CA LYS A 139 -0.24 15.86 12.48
C LYS A 139 -1.60 16.52 12.70
N ARG A 140 -2.66 15.73 12.92
CA ARG A 140 -4.00 16.28 13.20
C ARG A 140 -4.11 16.82 14.62
N LYS A 141 -3.55 16.12 15.62
CA LYS A 141 -3.49 16.62 17.01
C LYS A 141 -2.82 18.00 17.06
N ASN A 142 -1.68 18.16 16.40
CA ASN A 142 -0.92 19.42 16.40
C ASN A 142 -1.57 20.57 15.61
N SER A 143 -2.63 20.30 14.83
CA SER A 143 -3.27 21.32 13.98
C SER A 143 -4.32 22.17 14.69
N GLY A 144 -4.49 22.04 16.02
CA GLY A 144 -5.41 22.86 16.81
C GLY A 144 -6.89 22.67 16.48
N SER A 145 -7.24 21.76 15.57
CA SER A 145 -8.62 21.37 15.29
C SER A 145 -9.07 20.40 16.39
N SER A 146 -9.48 21.00 17.51
CA SER A 146 -9.93 20.39 18.77
C SER A 146 -11.28 19.66 18.66
N GLY A 147 -11.44 18.85 17.61
CA GLY A 147 -12.47 17.83 17.59
C GLY A 147 -12.07 16.74 18.57
N LEU A 148 -12.52 16.84 19.83
CA LEU A 148 -12.34 15.79 20.83
C LEU A 148 -12.71 14.45 20.19
N PRO A 149 -11.76 13.50 20.04
CA PRO A 149 -12.09 12.19 19.55
C PRO A 149 -13.12 11.64 20.53
N VAL A 150 -14.32 11.33 20.02
CA VAL A 150 -15.28 10.56 20.80
C VAL A 150 -14.56 9.27 21.12
N LYS A 151 -14.05 9.13 22.35
CA LYS A 151 -13.48 7.90 22.89
C LYS A 151 -14.63 6.89 22.96
N ARG A 152 -14.99 6.32 21.81
CA ARG A 152 -15.77 5.09 21.77
C ARG A 152 -14.81 4.02 22.24
N SER A 153 -14.86 3.74 23.53
CA SER A 153 -14.40 2.48 24.10
C SER A 153 -15.29 1.37 23.51
N LEU A 154 -15.05 1.06 22.24
CA LEU A 154 -15.59 -0.12 21.58
C LEU A 154 -14.41 -1.06 21.46
N ALA A 155 -14.29 -1.90 22.48
CA ALA A 155 -13.34 -2.98 22.47
C ALA A 155 -13.67 -3.91 21.29
N GLY A 156 -12.78 -3.94 20.30
CA GLY A 156 -12.44 -5.16 19.57
C GLY A 156 -13.47 -5.71 18.58
N CYS A 157 -14.30 -4.88 17.96
CA CYS A 157 -15.07 -5.39 16.81
C CYS A 157 -14.11 -5.63 15.63
N HIS A 158 -14.06 -6.85 15.10
CA HIS A 158 -13.27 -7.22 13.92
C HIS A 158 -13.49 -6.26 12.73
N LEU A 159 -14.70 -5.71 12.61
CA LEU A 159 -15.03 -4.72 11.58
C LEU A 159 -14.24 -3.42 11.75
N GLU A 160 -14.14 -2.89 12.98
CA GLU A 160 -13.40 -1.66 13.26
C GLU A 160 -11.91 -1.83 12.98
N TRP A 161 -11.35 -2.98 13.37
CA TRP A 161 -9.96 -3.33 13.04
C TRP A 161 -9.73 -3.39 11.53
N THR A 162 -10.64 -4.05 10.79
CA THR A 162 -10.56 -4.14 9.33
C THR A 162 -10.65 -2.76 8.67
N GLU A 163 -11.52 -1.89 9.17
CA GLU A 163 -11.62 -0.50 8.71
C GLU A 163 -10.34 0.30 8.98
N GLU A 164 -9.72 0.13 10.15
CA GLU A 164 -8.46 0.79 10.49
C GLU A 164 -7.32 0.32 9.58
N LEU A 165 -7.18 -1.00 9.38
CA LEU A 165 -6.21 -1.57 8.44
C LEU A 165 -6.43 -1.08 7.00
N THR A 166 -7.70 -0.96 6.58
CA THR A 166 -8.08 -0.41 5.27
C THR A 166 -7.64 1.05 5.17
N ARG A 167 -7.95 1.89 6.17
CA ARG A 167 -7.59 3.31 6.20
C ARG A 167 -6.08 3.51 6.19
N ALA A 168 -5.33 2.71 6.95
CA ALA A 168 -3.88 2.76 6.96
C ALA A 168 -3.29 2.46 5.56
N LYS A 169 -3.74 1.37 4.93
CA LYS A 169 -3.33 1.01 3.55
C LYS A 169 -3.72 2.09 2.55
N PHE A 170 -4.94 2.60 2.62
CA PHE A 170 -5.46 3.66 1.75
C PHE A 170 -4.54 4.89 1.80
N HIS A 171 -4.21 5.37 3.00
CA HIS A 171 -3.37 6.54 3.17
C HIS A 171 -1.94 6.31 2.69
N ALA A 172 -1.37 5.14 2.94
CA ALA A 172 -0.06 4.75 2.44
C ALA A 172 -0.03 4.71 0.90
N MET A 173 -0.99 4.02 0.27
CA MET A 173 -1.13 3.94 -1.19
C MET A 173 -1.32 5.34 -1.80
N LEU A 174 -2.20 6.16 -1.24
CA LEU A 174 -2.46 7.52 -1.73
C LEU A 174 -1.21 8.41 -1.64
N ARG A 175 -0.44 8.31 -0.56
CA ARG A 175 0.82 9.06 -0.38
C ARG A 175 1.82 8.70 -1.48
N GLU A 176 2.01 7.40 -1.72
CA GLU A 176 2.97 6.92 -2.73
C GLU A 176 2.51 7.24 -4.16
N ALA A 177 1.21 7.09 -4.45
CA ALA A 177 0.63 7.49 -5.73
C ALA A 177 0.80 8.99 -5.97
N LYS A 178 0.50 9.84 -4.97
CA LYS A 178 0.72 11.30 -5.07
C LYS A 178 2.18 11.64 -5.31
N ALA A 179 3.10 11.03 -4.57
CA ALA A 179 4.54 11.25 -4.71
C ALA A 179 5.04 10.82 -6.11
N PHE A 180 4.57 9.67 -6.61
CA PHE A 180 4.88 9.21 -7.96
C PHE A 180 4.40 10.18 -9.02
N TYR A 181 3.10 10.50 -9.04
CA TYR A 181 2.50 11.29 -10.11
C TYR A 181 2.84 12.78 -10.05
N ARG A 182 3.31 13.32 -8.91
CA ARG A 182 3.79 14.70 -8.83
C ARG A 182 4.99 14.97 -9.76
N ARG A 183 5.73 13.93 -10.16
CA ARG A 183 6.90 14.05 -11.07
C ARG A 183 6.51 14.36 -12.52
N TYR A 184 5.27 14.11 -12.92
CA TYR A 184 4.84 14.23 -14.31
C TYR A 184 3.88 15.41 -14.49
N LYS A 185 4.38 16.54 -14.99
CA LYS A 185 3.54 17.72 -15.29
C LYS A 185 2.63 17.43 -16.49
N GLY A 186 1.33 17.69 -16.35
CA GLY A 186 0.36 17.62 -17.45
C GLY A 186 -0.04 16.22 -17.92
N GLN A 187 0.34 15.15 -17.22
CA GLN A 187 -0.06 13.79 -17.60
C GLN A 187 -1.44 13.41 -17.04
N SER A 188 -2.27 12.87 -17.94
CA SER A 188 -3.64 12.43 -17.66
C SER A 188 -3.81 10.94 -17.37
N TRP A 189 -2.83 10.10 -17.73
CA TRP A 189 -2.98 8.65 -17.75
C TRP A 189 -2.20 8.05 -16.59
N LYS A 190 -2.91 7.43 -15.66
CA LYS A 190 -2.34 6.89 -14.42
C LYS A 190 -2.82 5.45 -14.30
N ASN A 191 -1.90 4.50 -14.32
CA ASN A 191 -2.21 3.09 -14.08
C ASN A 191 -1.68 2.71 -12.70
N ILE A 192 -2.55 2.19 -11.83
CA ILE A 192 -2.16 1.57 -10.57
C ILE A 192 -2.58 0.11 -10.64
N LEU A 193 -1.62 -0.79 -10.47
CA LEU A 193 -1.85 -2.22 -10.32
C LEU A 193 -1.56 -2.61 -8.88
N SER A 194 -2.59 -3.07 -8.18
CA SER A 194 -2.50 -3.63 -6.83
C SER A 194 -2.72 -5.13 -6.90
N ILE A 195 -1.83 -5.89 -6.24
CA ILE A 195 -1.92 -7.34 -6.09
C ILE A 195 -1.76 -7.62 -4.61
N GLY A 196 -2.75 -8.27 -4.02
CA GLY A 196 -2.82 -8.52 -2.58
C GLY A 196 -3.76 -9.68 -2.28
N ASP A 197 -3.62 -10.29 -1.13
CA ASP A 197 -4.44 -11.41 -0.66
C ASP A 197 -5.53 -10.98 0.33
N MET A 198 -5.51 -9.71 0.76
CA MET A 198 -6.39 -9.22 1.82
C MET A 198 -7.44 -8.24 1.30
N LEU A 199 -8.68 -8.42 1.74
CA LEU A 199 -9.81 -7.59 1.31
C LEU A 199 -9.63 -6.10 1.62
N TYR A 200 -9.00 -5.76 2.74
CA TYR A 200 -8.72 -4.36 3.11
C TYR A 200 -7.73 -3.67 2.15
N GLU A 201 -6.83 -4.41 1.49
CA GLU A 201 -5.93 -3.86 0.47
C GLU A 201 -6.69 -3.57 -0.83
N HIS A 202 -7.58 -4.50 -1.19
CA HIS A 202 -8.47 -4.39 -2.33
C HIS A 202 -9.40 -3.17 -2.18
N HIS A 203 -10.05 -3.01 -1.02
CA HIS A 203 -10.89 -1.84 -0.73
C HIS A 203 -10.09 -0.53 -0.73
N ALA A 204 -8.89 -0.53 -0.13
CA ALA A 204 -8.04 0.65 -0.07
C ALA A 204 -7.66 1.19 -1.46
N VAL A 205 -7.29 0.32 -2.41
CA VAL A 205 -6.94 0.75 -3.77
C VAL A 205 -8.18 1.21 -4.55
N THR A 206 -9.32 0.54 -4.38
CA THR A 206 -10.59 0.91 -5.03
C THR A 206 -11.08 2.28 -4.54
N GLU A 207 -11.04 2.53 -3.24
CA GLU A 207 -11.39 3.83 -2.66
C GLU A 207 -10.47 4.95 -3.18
N MET A 208 -9.16 4.68 -3.30
CA MET A 208 -8.21 5.62 -3.92
C MET A 208 -8.58 5.94 -5.38
N GLY A 209 -9.06 4.94 -6.12
CA GLY A 209 -9.65 5.12 -7.45
C GLY A 209 -10.82 6.10 -7.42
N ILE A 210 -11.83 5.84 -6.59
CA ILE A 210 -13.06 6.64 -6.48
C ILE A 210 -12.76 8.10 -6.08
N GLN A 211 -11.95 8.32 -5.04
CA GLN A 211 -11.67 9.68 -4.54
C GLN A 211 -11.00 10.58 -5.59
N ARG A 212 -10.20 10.00 -6.49
CA ARG A 212 -9.58 10.73 -7.60
C ARG A 212 -10.60 11.23 -8.63
N HIS A 213 -11.70 10.51 -8.83
CA HIS A 213 -12.77 10.90 -9.74
C HIS A 213 -13.63 12.05 -9.19
N ALA A 214 -13.86 12.07 -7.87
CA ALA A 214 -14.73 13.06 -7.23
C ALA A 214 -14.07 14.44 -6.99
N GLY A 215 -12.74 14.50 -6.93
CA GLY A 215 -12.04 15.55 -6.18
C GLY A 215 -11.61 16.83 -6.90
N THR A 216 -11.97 17.11 -8.16
CA THR A 216 -11.53 18.38 -8.79
C THR A 216 -12.54 18.97 -9.77
N PRO A 217 -13.61 19.64 -9.28
CA PRO A 217 -14.45 20.47 -10.13
C PRO A 217 -13.58 21.47 -10.90
N GLY A 218 -13.59 21.39 -12.23
CA GLY A 218 -12.81 22.26 -13.12
C GLY A 218 -11.56 21.61 -13.76
N ARG A 219 -11.06 20.48 -13.25
CA ARG A 219 -10.20 19.61 -14.07
C ARG A 219 -11.14 18.72 -14.87
N GLY A 220 -11.37 19.07 -16.14
CA GLY A 220 -12.26 18.31 -17.02
C GLY A 220 -11.94 16.81 -17.05
N SER A 221 -12.83 16.02 -17.65
CA SER A 221 -12.86 14.54 -17.76
C SER A 221 -11.62 13.85 -18.34
N ARG A 222 -10.49 14.55 -18.45
CA ARG A 222 -9.25 14.11 -19.08
C ARG A 222 -8.36 13.26 -18.16
N GLU A 223 -8.45 13.33 -16.83
CA GLU A 223 -7.59 12.54 -15.93
C GLU A 223 -8.33 11.35 -15.30
N GLN A 224 -8.46 10.23 -16.01
CA GLN A 224 -8.99 8.99 -15.44
C GLN A 224 -7.83 8.15 -14.85
N LEU A 225 -7.89 7.89 -13.54
CA LEU A 225 -6.99 6.95 -12.87
C LEU A 225 -7.51 5.53 -13.11
N ARG A 226 -6.72 4.69 -13.77
CA ARG A 226 -7.04 3.29 -13.97
C ARG A 226 -6.53 2.47 -12.81
N VAL A 227 -7.47 1.86 -12.10
CA VAL A 227 -7.18 1.00 -10.97
C VAL A 227 -7.39 -0.44 -11.39
N LYS A 228 -6.35 -1.23 -11.20
CA LYS A 228 -6.33 -2.66 -11.46
C LYS A 228 -6.05 -3.34 -10.13
N SER A 229 -7.02 -4.06 -9.60
CA SER A 229 -6.97 -4.69 -8.29
C SER A 229 -7.18 -6.19 -8.46
N LEU A 230 -6.21 -6.97 -8.00
CA LEU A 230 -6.25 -8.43 -7.99
C LEU A 230 -6.22 -8.89 -6.54
N LEU A 231 -7.35 -9.42 -6.06
CA LEU A 231 -7.46 -10.08 -4.76
C LEU A 231 -7.14 -11.57 -4.94
N LEU A 232 -6.06 -12.04 -4.34
CA LEU A 232 -5.55 -13.40 -4.42
C LEU A 232 -6.16 -14.28 -3.31
N PRO A 233 -6.12 -15.63 -3.47
CA PRO A 233 -6.53 -16.55 -2.40
C PRO A 233 -5.70 -16.38 -1.12
N GLU A 234 -6.40 -16.45 0.02
CA GLU A 234 -5.80 -16.42 1.34
C GLU A 234 -5.14 -17.76 1.70
N ASN A 235 -4.09 -17.69 2.53
CA ASN A 235 -3.37 -18.87 3.06
C ASN A 235 -2.89 -19.88 2.00
N PRO A 236 -2.22 -19.44 0.90
CA PRO A 236 -1.72 -20.36 -0.11
C PRO A 236 -0.58 -21.23 0.43
N ARG A 237 -0.53 -22.49 0.01
CA ARG A 237 0.65 -23.34 0.22
C ARG A 237 1.82 -22.80 -0.61
N ILE A 238 3.07 -23.13 -0.23
CA ILE A 238 4.28 -22.68 -0.96
C ILE A 238 4.23 -23.08 -2.44
N SER A 239 3.73 -24.28 -2.77
CA SER A 239 3.57 -24.74 -4.15
C SER A 239 2.53 -23.92 -4.92
N GLU A 240 1.39 -23.61 -4.31
CA GLU A 240 0.32 -22.79 -4.87
C GLU A 240 0.82 -21.36 -5.12
N LEU A 241 1.51 -20.76 -4.13
CA LEU A 241 2.14 -19.45 -4.24
C LEU A 241 3.21 -19.41 -5.34
N THR A 242 4.01 -20.47 -5.47
CA THR A 242 5.01 -20.59 -6.54
C THR A 242 4.38 -20.57 -7.92
N LEU A 243 3.27 -21.29 -8.11
CA LEU A 243 2.53 -21.27 -9.37
C LEU A 243 1.89 -19.90 -9.59
N SER A 244 1.21 -19.34 -8.60
CA SER A 244 0.60 -18.01 -8.68
C SER A 244 1.62 -16.93 -9.10
N LEU A 245 2.84 -16.96 -8.57
CA LEU A 245 3.93 -16.08 -8.98
C LEU A 245 4.39 -16.31 -10.43
N ARG A 246 4.49 -17.58 -10.86
CA ARG A 246 4.84 -17.92 -12.26
C ARG A 246 3.76 -17.44 -13.24
N PHE A 247 2.49 -17.56 -12.88
CA PHE A 247 1.36 -17.03 -13.63
C PHE A 247 1.40 -15.50 -13.68
N SER A 248 1.51 -14.86 -12.52
CA SER A 248 1.57 -13.41 -12.38
C SER A 248 2.69 -12.82 -13.22
N ARG A 249 3.89 -13.43 -13.22
CA ARG A 249 4.99 -13.02 -14.11
C ARG A 249 4.60 -12.96 -15.59
N ARG A 250 3.85 -13.96 -16.09
CA ARG A 250 3.41 -14.01 -17.50
C ARG A 250 2.29 -13.00 -17.77
N MET A 251 1.42 -12.77 -16.80
CA MET A 251 0.25 -11.89 -16.95
C MET A 251 0.54 -10.42 -16.64
N LEU A 252 1.59 -10.10 -15.87
CA LEU A 252 1.96 -8.73 -15.52
C LEU A 252 2.07 -7.80 -16.74
N PRO A 253 2.73 -8.16 -17.86
CA PRO A 253 2.73 -7.33 -19.07
C PRO A 253 1.33 -7.06 -19.62
N VAL A 254 0.43 -8.04 -19.54
CA VAL A 254 -0.95 -7.93 -20.01
C VAL A 254 -1.74 -6.98 -19.11
N TYR A 255 -1.68 -7.18 -17.78
CA TYR A 255 -2.32 -6.29 -16.82
C TYR A 255 -1.82 -4.86 -16.95
N VAL A 256 -0.52 -4.64 -17.12
CA VAL A 256 0.04 -3.29 -17.28
C VAL A 256 -0.46 -2.62 -18.55
N ARG A 257 -0.52 -3.34 -19.68
CA ARG A 257 -0.96 -2.81 -20.98
C ARG A 257 -2.48 -2.64 -21.13
N PHE A 258 -3.27 -3.34 -20.32
CA PHE A 258 -4.72 -3.27 -20.37
C PHE A 258 -5.22 -1.82 -20.20
N ASP A 259 -6.08 -1.34 -21.11
CA ASP A 259 -6.47 0.07 -21.19
C ASP A 259 -7.75 0.38 -20.40
N GLY A 260 -7.87 -0.14 -19.18
CA GLY A 260 -9.07 0.01 -18.37
C GLY A 260 -8.86 -0.27 -16.89
N ASP A 261 -9.95 -0.15 -16.15
CA ASP A 261 -10.05 -0.61 -14.78
C ASP A 261 -10.21 -2.13 -14.76
N LEU A 262 -9.58 -2.78 -13.78
CA LEU A 262 -9.63 -4.23 -13.63
C LEU A 262 -9.93 -4.54 -12.17
N ASP A 263 -11.01 -5.26 -11.92
CA ASP A 263 -11.39 -5.68 -10.59
C ASP A 263 -11.56 -7.20 -10.61
N LEU A 264 -10.58 -7.91 -10.04
CA LEU A 264 -10.52 -9.36 -10.04
C LEU A 264 -10.46 -9.87 -8.60
N ASN A 265 -11.58 -10.44 -8.16
CA ASN A 265 -11.60 -11.26 -6.96
C ASN A 265 -11.34 -12.74 -7.31
N LEU A 266 -10.14 -13.22 -7.01
CA LEU A 266 -9.72 -14.60 -7.26
C LEU A 266 -9.82 -15.48 -6.01
N GLN A 267 -10.18 -14.94 -4.85
CA GLN A 267 -10.17 -15.65 -3.57
C GLN A 267 -11.19 -16.79 -3.54
N ASP A 268 -12.42 -16.53 -4.00
CA ASP A 268 -13.53 -17.49 -4.00
C ASP A 268 -14.00 -17.87 -5.42
N CYS A 269 -13.16 -17.61 -6.43
CA CYS A 269 -13.54 -17.82 -7.82
C CYS A 269 -13.45 -19.30 -8.21
N VAL A 270 -14.53 -19.87 -8.74
CA VAL A 270 -14.55 -21.28 -9.22
C VAL A 270 -13.69 -21.49 -10.47
N ASP A 271 -13.61 -20.48 -11.35
CA ASP A 271 -12.78 -20.52 -12.56
C ASP A 271 -12.04 -19.19 -12.76
N PRO A 272 -10.86 -19.04 -12.10
CA PRO A 272 -10.03 -17.84 -12.20
C PRO A 272 -9.64 -17.49 -13.63
N LEU A 273 -9.39 -18.48 -14.49
CA LEU A 273 -9.00 -18.26 -15.88
C LEU A 273 -10.16 -17.69 -16.70
N HIS A 274 -11.39 -18.18 -16.46
CA HIS A 274 -12.57 -17.62 -17.09
C HIS A 274 -12.82 -16.17 -16.67
N LEU A 275 -12.71 -15.87 -15.37
CA LEU A 275 -12.87 -14.51 -14.87
C LEU A 275 -11.82 -13.56 -15.46
N ILE A 276 -10.55 -13.98 -15.51
CA ILE A 276 -9.47 -13.19 -16.12
C ILE A 276 -9.69 -13.01 -17.62
N SER A 277 -10.08 -14.07 -18.33
CA SER A 277 -10.37 -14.04 -19.76
C SER A 277 -11.48 -13.06 -20.11
N GLN A 278 -12.58 -13.10 -19.34
CA GLN A 278 -13.70 -12.18 -19.49
C GLN A 278 -13.29 -10.73 -19.22
N ALA A 279 -12.59 -10.49 -18.10
CA ALA A 279 -12.20 -9.14 -17.70
C ALA A 279 -11.20 -8.50 -18.68
N LEU A 280 -10.31 -9.28 -19.27
CA LEU A 280 -9.34 -8.80 -20.26
C LEU A 280 -9.85 -8.84 -21.70
N SER A 281 -11.03 -9.43 -21.96
CA SER A 281 -11.51 -9.75 -23.31
C SER A 281 -10.50 -10.58 -24.12
N MET A 282 -9.88 -11.58 -23.48
CA MET A 282 -8.82 -12.42 -24.07
C MET A 282 -9.18 -13.92 -23.94
N PRO A 283 -9.91 -14.52 -24.90
CA PRO A 283 -10.29 -15.93 -24.85
C PRO A 283 -9.09 -16.89 -24.84
N GLU A 284 -7.92 -16.46 -25.32
CA GLU A 284 -6.69 -17.26 -25.36
C GLU A 284 -6.20 -17.66 -23.97
N VAL A 285 -6.56 -16.90 -22.92
CA VAL A 285 -6.26 -17.23 -21.53
C VAL A 285 -6.86 -18.58 -21.13
N LEU A 286 -8.04 -18.93 -21.67
CA LEU A 286 -8.69 -20.23 -21.43
C LEU A 286 -7.92 -21.41 -22.02
N GLY A 287 -7.12 -21.17 -23.06
CA GLY A 287 -6.27 -22.19 -23.68
C GLY A 287 -4.96 -22.43 -22.94
N THR A 288 -4.68 -21.68 -21.87
CA THR A 288 -3.47 -21.87 -21.08
C THR A 288 -3.62 -23.10 -20.18
N ASP A 289 -2.71 -24.06 -20.32
CA ASP A 289 -2.62 -25.20 -19.39
C ASP A 289 -1.99 -24.71 -18.08
N PHE A 290 -2.84 -24.17 -17.21
CA PHE A 290 -2.42 -23.67 -15.91
C PHE A 290 -3.11 -24.46 -14.78
N PRO A 291 -2.35 -25.00 -13.81
CA PRO A 291 -2.94 -25.85 -12.78
C PRO A 291 -3.93 -25.09 -11.89
N ARG A 292 -5.17 -25.62 -11.76
CA ARG A 292 -6.23 -25.02 -10.94
C ARG A 292 -5.88 -24.88 -9.45
N HIS A 293 -5.03 -25.77 -8.94
CA HIS A 293 -4.59 -25.70 -7.54
C HIS A 293 -3.73 -24.47 -7.23
N ALA A 294 -3.20 -23.77 -8.25
CA ALA A 294 -2.50 -22.50 -8.03
C ALA A 294 -3.38 -21.41 -7.38
N TRP A 295 -4.69 -21.59 -7.40
CA TRP A 295 -5.67 -20.71 -6.77
C TRP A 295 -6.39 -21.36 -5.58
N GLY A 296 -5.82 -22.43 -4.99
CA GLY A 296 -6.42 -23.14 -3.86
C GLY A 296 -7.62 -24.03 -4.21
N ILE A 297 -7.94 -24.18 -5.51
CA ILE A 297 -9.05 -24.99 -6.01
C ILE A 297 -8.60 -26.45 -6.20
N GLY A 298 -9.29 -27.39 -5.57
CA GLY A 298 -9.05 -28.84 -5.72
C GLY A 298 -8.21 -29.47 -4.60
N LYS A 299 -8.36 -28.97 -3.37
CA LYS A 299 -7.93 -29.69 -2.16
C LYS A 299 -8.80 -30.92 -1.92
#